data_AF-A0A9D7LSP7-F1
#
_entry.id   AF-A0A9D7LSP7-F1
#
_cell.length_a   1.000
_cell.length_b   1.000
_cell.length_c   1.000
_cell.angle_alpha   90.00
_cell.angle_beta   90.00
_cell.angle_gamma   90.00
#
_symmetry.space_group_name_H-M   'P 1'
#
loop_
_entity.id
_entity.type
_entity.pdbx_description
1 polymer ?
#
loop_
_entity_poly.entity_id
_entity_poly.type
_entity_poly.pdbx_seq_one_letter_code
_entity_poly.pdbx_strand_id
1 'polypeptide(L)' 'MKGNFAAIALTVIGALALAVNLDLFELDIVALLRKWWPLTLIAIGLALFFTPEDGGRKGPGS' A
#
# COMPACT_ATOMS: atom_id res chain seq x y z
N MET A 1 21.87 7.68 0.15
CA MET A 1 21.02 8.79 -0.33
C MET A 1 19.74 8.79 0.51
N LYS A 2 19.74 9.47 1.68
CA LYS A 2 18.63 9.39 2.67
C LYS A 2 17.99 10.75 3.00
N GLY A 3 18.21 11.74 2.14
CA GLY A 3 17.55 13.04 2.22
C GLY A 3 16.51 13.16 1.12
N ASN A 4 15.38 13.77 1.43
CA ASN A 4 14.30 14.22 0.52
C ASN A 4 13.17 13.26 0.15
N PHE A 5 13.05 12.03 0.66
CA PHE A 5 11.83 11.25 0.39
C PHE A 5 10.56 11.99 0.86
N ALA A 6 10.60 12.57 2.07
CA ALA A 6 9.50 13.37 2.59
C ALA A 6 9.24 14.63 1.77
N ALA A 7 10.28 15.32 1.31
CA ALA A 7 10.15 16.51 0.48
C ALA A 7 9.54 16.19 -0.89
N ILE A 8 10.01 15.11 -1.54
CA ILE A 8 9.47 14.63 -2.81
C ILE A 8 8.00 14.22 -2.63
N ALA A 9 7.69 13.45 -1.59
CA ALA A 9 6.32 13.05 -1.29
C ALA A 9 5.42 14.28 -1.07
N LEU A 10 5.88 15.27 -0.30
CA LEU A 10 5.12 16.50 -0.05
C LEU A 10 4.91 17.31 -1.33
N THR A 11 5.93 17.44 -2.18
CA THR A 11 5.82 18.12 -3.48
C THR A 11 4.81 17.42 -4.39
N VAL A 12 4.86 16.09 -4.48
CA VAL A 12 3.92 15.32 -5.31
C VAL A 12 2.49 15.44 -4.78
N ILE A 13 2.29 15.28 -3.46
CA ILE A 13 0.97 15.41 -2.84
C ILE A 13 0.41 16.82 -3.04
N GLY A 14 1.22 17.87 -2.83
CA GLY A 14 0.81 19.26 -3.04
C GLY A 14 0.46 19.57 -4.49
N ALA A 15 1.24 19.07 -5.46
CA ALA A 15 0.96 19.25 -6.88
C ALA A 15 -0.36 18.57 -7.29
N LEU A 16 -0.62 17.36 -6.80
CA LEU A 16 -1.88 16.65 -7.05
C LEU A 16 -3.07 17.40 -6.44
N ALA A 17 -2.94 17.88 -5.18
CA ALA A 17 -3.99 18.65 -4.52
C ALA A 17 -4.29 19.97 -5.27
N LEU A 18 -3.25 20.67 -5.76
CA LEU A 18 -3.41 21.88 -6.56
C LEU A 18 -4.13 21.59 -7.88
N ALA A 19 -3.75 20.53 -8.59
CA ALA A 19 -4.38 20.17 -9.86
C ALA A 19 -5.88 19.83 -9.70
N VAL A 20 -6.26 19.19 -8.60
CA VAL A 20 -7.67 18.93 -8.25
C VAL A 20 -8.40 20.22 -7.92
N ASN A 21 -7.78 21.13 -7.16
CA ASN A 21 -8.40 22.42 -6.82
C ASN A 21 -8.61 23.33 -8.03
N LEU A 22 -7.79 23.16 -9.08
CA LEU A 22 -7.93 23.83 -10.37
C LEU A 22 -8.90 23.12 -11.33
N ASP A 23 -9.60 22.07 -10.86
CA ASP A 23 -10.50 21.24 -11.68
C ASP A 23 -9.85 20.68 -12.95
N LEU A 24 -8.52 20.49 -12.95
CA LEU A 24 -7.81 19.86 -14.08
C LEU A 24 -8.17 18.39 -14.19
N PHE A 25 -8.48 17.75 -13.05
CA PHE A 25 -8.92 16.36 -12.94
C PHE A 25 -9.85 16.18 -11.74
N GLU A 26 -10.96 15.46 -11.90
CA GLU A 26 -11.82 15.03 -10.79
C GLU A 26 -11.18 13.82 -10.08
N LEU A 27 -10.39 14.05 -9.03
CA LEU A 27 -9.88 12.97 -8.18
C LEU A 27 -10.79 12.76 -6.98
N ASP A 28 -11.65 11.74 -7.08
CA ASP A 28 -12.37 11.21 -5.92
C ASP A 28 -11.46 10.23 -5.16
N ILE A 29 -10.76 10.75 -4.14
CA ILE A 29 -9.88 9.97 -3.25
C ILE A 29 -10.64 8.80 -2.60
N VAL A 30 -11.93 8.98 -2.29
CA VAL A 30 -12.76 7.95 -1.66
C VAL A 30 -13.09 6.85 -2.67
N ALA A 31 -13.47 7.21 -3.90
CA ALA A 31 -13.67 6.24 -4.97
C ALA A 31 -12.39 5.50 -5.33
N LEU A 32 -11.23 6.17 -5.29
CA LEU A 32 -9.93 5.56 -5.52
C LEU A 32 -9.64 4.53 -4.41
N LEU A 33 -9.68 4.92 -3.14
CA LEU A 33 -9.49 4.01 -2.01
C LEU A 33 -10.44 2.82 -2.05
N ARG A 34 -11.71 3.05 -2.40
CA ARG A 34 -12.72 1.99 -2.56
C ARG A 34 -12.41 1.05 -3.74
N LYS A 35 -11.89 1.56 -4.86
CA LYS A 35 -11.50 0.77 -6.04
C LYS A 35 -10.28 -0.11 -5.76
N TRP A 36 -9.33 0.36 -4.96
CA TRP A 36 -8.08 -0.36 -4.66
C TRP A 36 -8.18 -1.31 -3.46
N TRP A 37 -9.20 -1.19 -2.60
CA TRP A 37 -9.41 -2.11 -1.46
C TRP A 37 -9.34 -3.61 -1.80
N PRO A 38 -9.97 -4.10 -2.90
CA PRO A 38 -9.88 -5.51 -3.28
C PRO A 38 -8.45 -5.98 -3.57
N LEU A 39 -7.61 -5.13 -4.14
CA LEU A 39 -6.21 -5.44 -4.44
C LEU A 39 -5.39 -5.66 -3.16
N THR A 40 -5.64 -4.87 -2.11
CA THR A 40 -5.01 -5.07 -0.80
C THR A 40 -5.37 -6.43 -0.22
N LEU A 41 -6.65 -6.83 -0.28
CA LEU A 41 -7.09 -8.15 0.19
C LEU A 41 -6.44 -9.30 -0.60
N ILE A 42 -6.33 -9.15 -1.92
CA ILE A 42 -5.63 -10.13 -2.77
C ILE A 42 -4.15 -10.22 -2.38
N ALA A 43 -3.48 -9.09 -2.19
CA ALA A 43 -2.08 -9.06 -1.77
C ALA A 43 -1.87 -9.74 -0.41
N ILE A 44 -2.78 -9.52 0.55
CA ILE A 44 -2.76 -10.20 1.85
C ILE A 44 -2.96 -11.71 1.66
N GLY A 45 -3.94 -12.14 0.86
CA GLY A 45 -4.17 -13.56 0.57
C GLY A 45 -2.96 -14.24 -0.07
N LEU A 46 -2.30 -13.57 -1.02
CA LEU A 46 -1.05 -14.04 -1.61
C LEU A 46 0.08 -14.12 -0.58
N ALA A 47 0.26 -13.08 0.25
CA ALA A 47 1.28 -13.09 1.29
C ALA A 47 1.09 -14.25 2.28
N LEU A 48 -0.16 -14.57 2.64
CA LEU A 48 -0.49 -15.71 3.48
C LEU A 48 -0.21 -17.05 2.78
N PHE A 49 -0.52 -17.18 1.48
CA PHE A 49 -0.23 -18.38 0.70
C PHE A 49 1.27 -18.65 0.55
N PHE A 50 2.06 -17.58 0.44
CA PHE A 50 3.52 -17.66 0.34
C PHE A 50 4.23 -17.60 1.69
N THR A 51 3.52 -17.44 2.81
CA THR A 51 4.09 -17.62 4.14
C THR A 51 4.36 -19.12 4.32
N PRO A 52 5.63 -19.55 4.38
CA PRO A 52 5.95 -20.95 4.64
C PRO A 52 5.38 -21.31 6.01
N GLU A 53 4.61 -22.40 6.11
CA GLU A 53 4.39 -23.02 7.42
C GLU A 53 5.77 -23.39 7.95
N ASP A 54 6.17 -22.81 9.09
CA ASP A 54 7.31 -23.29 9.86
C ASP A 54 7.00 -24.70 10.36
N GLY A 55 7.15 -25.68 9.46
CA GLY A 55 7.15 -27.11 9.72
C GLY A 55 8.42 -27.48 10.50
N GLY A 56 8.45 -27.11 11.78
CA GLY A 56 9.51 -27.42 12.72
C GLY A 56 8.98 -28.19 13.91
N ARG A 57 8.37 -29.36 13.66
CA ARG A 57 7.98 -30.34 14.69
C ARG A 57 9.22 -30.75 15.50
N LYS A 58 9.44 -30.13 16.66
CA LYS A 58 10.39 -30.64 17.66
C LYS A 58 9.60 -31.28 18.81
N GLY A 59 9.20 -32.53 18.60
CA GLY A 59 9.07 -33.43 19.74
C GLY A 59 10.47 -33.71 20.28
N PRO A 60 10.65 -33.72 21.60
CA PRO A 60 11.15 -34.96 22.17
C PRO A 60 10.45 -35.29 23.48
N GLY A 61 9.69 -36.38 23.46
CA GLY A 61 9.77 -37.34 24.55
C GLY A 61 10.95 -38.26 24.24
N SER A 62 11.98 -38.22 25.08
CA SER A 62 13.04 -39.23 25.24
C SER A 62 13.68 -38.98 26.60
#